data_AF-A0A2H0GDR0-F1
#
_entry.id   AF-A0A2H0GDR0-F1
#
_cell.length_a   1.000
_cell.length_b   1.000
_cell.length_c   1.000
_cell.angle_alpha   90.00
_cell.angle_beta   90.00
_cell.angle_gamma   90.00
#
_symmetry.space_group_name_H-M   'P 1'
#
loop_
_entity.id
_entity.type
_entity.pdbx_description
1 polymer ?
#
loop_
_entity_poly.entity_id
_entity_poly.type
_entity_poly.pdbx_seq_one_letter_code
_entity_poly.pdbx_strand_id
1 'polypeptide(L)' 'MKHSIFILSILCSVTLLNAQTTKQSIHQFKVTDLYGEPFDFSTLKGKKIMVVNTASKCGLTPQYKQLQEIYETYKDS' A
#
# COMPACT_ATOMS: atom_id res chain seq x y z
N MET A 1 55.32 -13.07 17.84
CA MET A 1 54.18 -13.85 17.29
C MET A 1 52.90 -13.67 18.13
N LYS A 2 52.42 -12.43 18.34
CA LYS A 2 51.18 -12.17 19.12
C LYS A 2 50.20 -11.19 18.44
N HIS A 3 50.52 -10.70 17.24
CA HIS A 3 49.66 -9.74 16.53
C HIS A 3 48.79 -10.34 15.41
N SER A 4 48.94 -11.63 15.11
CA SER A 4 48.19 -12.26 14.01
C SER A 4 46.85 -12.89 14.43
N ILE A 5 46.53 -12.93 15.72
CA ILE A 5 45.31 -13.60 16.24
C ILE A 5 44.16 -12.60 16.48
N PHE A 6 44.45 -11.29 16.55
CA PHE A 6 43.43 -10.28 16.84
C PHE A 6 42.64 -9.80 15.62
N ILE A 7 43.00 -10.23 14.41
CA ILE A 7 42.33 -9.82 13.16
C ILE A 7 41.22 -10.80 12.76
N LEU A 8 41.11 -11.97 13.40
CA LEU A 8 40.10 -12.99 13.04
C LEU A 8 38.78 -12.89 13.81
N SER A 9 38.66 -12.03 14.85
CA SER A 9 37.42 -11.91 15.64
C SER A 9 36.52 -10.73 15.27
N ILE A 10 36.94 -9.82 14.37
CA ILE A 10 36.19 -8.60 14.01
C ILE A 10 35.43 -8.73 12.68
N LEU A 11 35.42 -9.92 12.06
CA LEU A 11 34.67 -10.18 10.83
C LEU A 11 33.41 -11.04 11.05
N CYS A 12 32.75 -10.89 12.19
CA CYS A 12 31.51 -11.62 12.48
C CYS A 12 30.48 -10.74 13.21
N SER A 13 30.29 -9.49 12.79
CA SER A 13 29.29 -8.61 13.44
C SER A 13 28.49 -7.69 12.53
N VAL A 14 28.66 -7.73 11.22
CA VAL A 14 27.84 -6.92 10.29
C VAL A 14 27.69 -7.79 9.05
N THR A 15 26.60 -8.51 8.85
CA THR A 15 25.29 -7.96 8.56
C THR A 15 24.21 -8.96 8.95
N LEU A 16 23.45 -8.68 10.01
CA LEU A 16 22.06 -9.11 10.04
C LEU A 16 21.38 -8.43 8.86
N LEU A 17 21.21 -9.14 7.73
CA LEU A 17 20.16 -8.79 6.78
C LEU A 17 18.85 -8.99 7.54
N ASN A 18 18.41 -7.94 8.25
CA ASN A 18 17.00 -7.79 8.52
C ASN A 18 16.35 -7.74 7.14
N ALA A 19 15.75 -8.84 6.72
CA ALA A 19 14.67 -8.80 5.75
C ALA A 19 13.59 -7.92 6.39
N GLN A 20 13.72 -6.60 6.24
CA GLN A 20 12.69 -5.67 6.62
C GLN A 20 11.51 -5.98 5.72
N THR A 21 10.57 -6.74 6.26
CA THR A 21 9.26 -6.94 5.65
C THR A 21 8.63 -5.57 5.59
N THR A 22 8.84 -4.85 4.48
CA THR A 22 8.19 -3.56 4.26
C THR A 22 6.71 -3.84 4.31
N LYS A 23 6.04 -3.37 5.36
CA LYS A 23 4.59 -3.53 5.52
C LYS A 23 3.93 -2.89 4.31
N GLN A 24 3.55 -3.70 3.34
CA GLN A 24 2.95 -3.20 2.11
C GLN A 24 1.61 -2.58 2.46
N SER A 25 1.38 -1.37 1.96
CA SER A 25 0.19 -0.59 2.27
C SER A 25 -0.26 0.15 1.04
N ILE A 26 -1.59 0.23 0.83
CA ILE A 26 -2.14 0.97 -0.30
C ILE A 26 -1.81 2.47 -0.25
N HIS A 27 -1.51 3.00 0.93
CA HIS A 27 -1.17 4.41 1.14
C HIS A 27 0.16 4.86 0.48
N GLN A 28 0.92 3.93 -0.10
CA GLN A 28 2.15 4.27 -0.85
C GLN A 28 1.88 4.64 -2.31
N PHE A 29 0.67 4.40 -2.83
CA PHE A 29 0.34 4.61 -4.23
C PHE A 29 -0.12 6.04 -4.51
N LYS A 30 0.26 6.52 -5.70
CA LYS A 30 -0.32 7.69 -6.35
C LYS A 30 -0.89 7.23 -7.68
N VAL A 31 -2.13 7.57 -7.96
CA VAL A 31 -2.82 7.18 -9.20
C VAL A 31 -3.33 8.42 -9.91
N THR A 32 -3.58 8.31 -11.20
CA THR A 32 -4.28 9.36 -11.96
C THR A 32 -5.78 9.18 -11.76
N ASP A 33 -6.48 10.27 -11.41
CA ASP A 33 -7.94 10.25 -11.28
C ASP A 33 -8.65 10.38 -12.64
N LEU A 34 -9.99 10.46 -12.60
CA LEU A 34 -10.82 10.56 -13.81
C LEU A 34 -10.58 11.87 -14.61
N TYR A 35 -10.05 12.92 -13.96
CA TYR A 35 -9.79 14.22 -14.57
C TYR A 35 -8.34 14.37 -15.06
N GLY A 36 -7.48 13.38 -14.80
CA GLY A 36 -6.07 13.42 -15.17
C GLY A 36 -5.15 13.91 -14.05
N GLU A 37 -5.70 14.20 -12.87
CA GLU A 37 -4.96 14.76 -11.75
C GLU A 37 -4.36 13.67 -10.84
N PRO A 38 -3.25 13.93 -10.15
CA PRO A 38 -2.65 12.97 -9.23
C PRO A 38 -3.49 12.84 -7.94
N PHE A 39 -3.94 11.64 -7.64
CA PHE A 39 -4.61 11.28 -6.40
C PHE A 39 -3.70 10.43 -5.51
N ASP A 40 -3.34 10.97 -4.34
CA ASP A 40 -2.43 10.34 -3.37
C ASP A 40 -3.22 9.49 -2.35
N PHE A 41 -3.04 8.17 -2.36
CA PHE A 41 -3.75 7.26 -1.47
C PHE A 41 -3.39 7.45 0.01
N SER A 42 -2.30 8.16 0.33
CA SER A 42 -1.97 8.50 1.72
C SER A 42 -3.03 9.37 2.41
N THR A 43 -3.83 10.10 1.63
CA THR A 43 -4.98 10.89 2.11
C THR A 43 -6.12 10.03 2.68
N LEU A 44 -6.16 8.74 2.33
CA LEU A 44 -7.18 7.80 2.78
C LEU A 44 -6.86 7.12 4.12
N LYS A 45 -5.74 7.48 4.77
CA LYS A 45 -5.35 6.91 6.07
C LYS A 45 -6.47 7.08 7.10
N GLY A 46 -6.77 6.00 7.82
CA GLY A 46 -7.81 5.97 8.85
C GLY A 46 -9.23 5.78 8.31
N LYS A 47 -9.42 5.73 6.99
CA LYS A 47 -10.73 5.45 6.37
C LYS A 47 -10.86 3.97 6.02
N LYS A 48 -12.09 3.47 5.99
CA LYS A 48 -12.42 2.18 5.36
C LYS A 48 -12.48 2.38 3.85
N ILE A 49 -11.83 1.49 3.09
CA ILE A 49 -11.64 1.67 1.65
C ILE A 49 -12.12 0.42 0.93
N MET A 50 -12.98 0.59 -0.07
CA MET A 50 -13.45 -0.45 -0.98
C MET A 50 -13.00 -0.12 -2.40
N VAL A 51 -12.19 -0.99 -3.00
CA VAL A 51 -11.68 -0.84 -4.36
C VAL A 51 -12.50 -1.71 -5.29
N VAL A 52 -13.08 -1.12 -6.34
CA VAL A 52 -13.92 -1.83 -7.31
C VAL A 52 -13.42 -1.52 -8.71
N ASN A 53 -13.07 -2.55 -9.48
CA ASN A 53 -12.85 -2.40 -10.92
C ASN A 53 -14.21 -2.36 -11.64
N THR A 54 -14.44 -1.34 -12.46
CA THR A 54 -15.72 -1.16 -13.15
C THR A 54 -15.54 -1.08 -14.66
N ALA A 55 -16.62 -1.34 -15.40
CA ALA A 55 -16.68 -1.19 -16.85
C ALA A 55 -18.09 -0.73 -17.29
N SER A 56 -18.16 0.20 -18.25
CA SER A 56 -19.43 0.83 -18.66
C SER A 56 -20.32 -0.03 -19.56
N LYS A 57 -19.78 -1.11 -20.14
CA LYS A 57 -20.47 -2.01 -21.08
C LYS A 57 -20.45 -3.45 -20.60
N CYS A 58 -20.67 -3.66 -19.31
CA CYS A 58 -20.66 -4.98 -18.67
C CYS A 58 -22.07 -5.36 -18.20
N GLY A 59 -22.40 -6.64 -18.15
CA GLY A 59 -23.67 -7.10 -17.57
C GLY A 59 -23.87 -6.69 -16.10
N LEU A 60 -22.77 -6.38 -15.40
CA LEU A 60 -22.77 -5.91 -14.02
C LEU A 60 -22.88 -4.38 -13.89
N THR A 61 -22.96 -3.61 -14.98
CA THR A 61 -23.08 -2.14 -14.91
C THR A 61 -24.22 -1.65 -14.01
N PRO A 62 -25.40 -2.31 -13.89
CA PRO A 62 -26.42 -1.90 -12.92
C PRO A 62 -25.97 -1.86 -11.45
N GLN A 63 -24.85 -2.51 -11.09
CA GLN A 63 -24.28 -2.50 -9.74
C GLN A 63 -23.91 -1.09 -9.24
N TYR A 64 -23.67 -0.12 -10.14
CA TYR A 64 -23.34 1.25 -9.75
C TYR A 64 -24.36 1.85 -8.77
N LYS A 65 -25.65 1.50 -8.93
CA LYS A 65 -26.70 1.98 -8.02
C LYS A 65 -26.47 1.48 -6.59
N GLN A 66 -26.19 0.20 -6.42
CA GLN A 66 -25.93 -0.41 -5.12
C GLN A 66 -24.61 0.08 -4.51
N LEU A 67 -23.59 0.32 -5.34
CA LEU A 67 -22.33 0.92 -4.88
C LEU A 67 -22.55 2.35 -4.37
N GLN A 68 -23.41 3.13 -5.02
CA GLN A 68 -23.80 4.46 -4.54
C GLN A 68 -24.55 4.37 -3.21
N GLU A 69 -25.50 3.44 -3.07
CA GLU A 69 -26.25 3.22 -1.83
C GLU A 69 -25.31 2.87 -0.65
N ILE A 70 -24.31 2.01 -0.88
CA ILE A 70 -23.28 1.70 0.11
C ILE A 70 -22.47 2.95 0.48
N TYR A 71 -22.01 3.72 -0.52
CA TYR A 71 -21.24 4.94 -0.26
C TYR A 71 -22.03 5.95 0.58
N GLU A 72 -23.28 6.26 0.18
CA GLU A 72 -24.13 7.20 0.92
C GLU A 72 -24.40 6.74 2.36
N THR A 73 -24.49 5.43 2.58
CA THR A 73 -24.73 4.86 3.92
C THR A 73 -23.51 5.01 4.85
N TYR A 74 -22.27 4.94 4.31
CA TYR A 74 -21.06 4.79 5.13
C TYR A 74 -20.02 5.91 4.97
N LYS A 75 -20.21 6.90 4.09
CA LYS A 75 -19.19 7.93 3.81
C LYS A 75 -18.77 8.79 5.02
N ASP A 76 -19.66 8.93 6.01
CA ASP A 76 -19.45 9.74 7.22
C ASP A 76 -19.08 8.88 8.46
N SER A 77 -18.84 7.58 8.25
CA SER A 77 -18.51 6.59 9.30
C SER A 77 -17.02 6.29 9.43
#